data_AF-A0A7J4K7I5-F1
#
_entry.id   AF-A0A7J4K7I5-F1
#
_cell.length_a   1.000
_cell.length_b   1.000
_cell.length_c   1.000
_cell.angle_alpha   90.00
_cell.angle_beta   90.00
_cell.angle_gamma   90.00
#
_symmetry.space_group_name_H-M   'P 1'
#
loop_
_entity.id
_entity.type
_entity.pdbx_description
1 polymer ?
#
loop_
_entity_poly.entity_id
_entity_poly.type
_entity_poly.pdbx_seq_one_letter_code
_entity_poly.pdbx_strand_id
1 'polypeptide(L)' 'MATTIQISEELLAELKKRKMHDKESYEDLIWDLLEDTMELSDETKRNIAQSEEDIKAGRVHSFEEVKQMLRMRHVRR' A
#
# COMPACT_ATOMS: atom_id res chain seq x y z
N MET A 1 16.49 -3.81 15.97
CA MET A 1 17.23 -5.03 16.36
C MET A 1 16.94 -6.08 15.30
N ALA A 2 17.95 -6.77 14.76
CA ALA A 2 17.72 -7.81 13.77
C ALA A 2 17.50 -9.16 14.46
N THR A 3 16.61 -9.98 13.90
CA THR A 3 16.41 -11.38 14.27
C THR A 3 16.72 -12.25 13.06
N THR A 4 16.93 -13.55 13.29
CA THR A 4 17.24 -14.49 12.21
C THR A 4 16.00 -15.33 11.89
N ILE A 5 15.67 -15.41 10.61
CA ILE A 5 14.73 -16.40 10.08
C ILE A 5 15.50 -17.43 9.24
N GLN A 6 14.95 -18.64 9.13
CA GLN A 6 15.49 -19.68 8.26
C GLN A 6 14.55 -19.84 7.06
N ILE A 7 15.12 -19.98 5.86
CA ILE A 7 14.40 -20.16 4.61
C ILE A 7 15.06 -21.27 3.78
N SER A 8 14.31 -21.86 2.84
CA SER A 8 14.89 -22.85 1.92
C SER A 8 15.84 -22.19 0.92
N GLU A 9 16.77 -22.98 0.38
CA GLU A 9 17.67 -22.52 -0.70
C GLU A 9 16.90 -22.09 -1.94
N GLU A 10 15.78 -22.77 -2.22
CA GLU A 10 14.87 -22.44 -3.32
C GLU A 10 14.25 -21.04 -3.13
N LEU A 11 13.72 -20.75 -1.94
CA LEU A 11 13.16 -19.43 -1.64
C LEU A 11 14.24 -18.34 -1.72
N LEU A 12 15.44 -18.61 -1.22
CA LEU A 12 16.56 -17.67 -1.32
C LEU A 12 16.93 -17.39 -2.79
N ALA A 13 16.98 -18.42 -3.64
CA ALA A 13 17.26 -18.26 -5.07
C ALA A 13 16.18 -17.42 -5.76
N GLU A 14 14.94 -17.54 -5.33
CA GLU A 14 13.81 -16.82 -5.89
C GLU A 14 13.76 -15.34 -5.41
N LEU A 15 14.09 -15.07 -4.14
CA LEU A 15 14.26 -13.71 -3.62
C LEU A 15 15.41 -12.97 -4.32
N LYS A 16 16.51 -13.66 -4.66
CA LYS A 16 17.63 -13.07 -5.41
C LYS A 16 17.21 -12.54 -6.78
N LYS A 17 16.33 -13.25 -7.49
CA LYS A 17 15.85 -12.84 -8.82
C LYS A 17 14.91 -11.64 -8.75
N ARG A 18 14.22 -11.45 -7.62
CA ARG A 18 13.29 -10.34 -7.41
C ARG A 18 13.98 -9.03 -7.05
N LYS A 19 15.28 -9.06 -6.72
CA LYS A 19 16.00 -7.83 -6.39
C LYS A 19 16.01 -6.86 -7.56
N MET A 20 15.64 -5.61 -7.33
CA MET A 20 15.71 -4.57 -8.35
C MET A 20 17.16 -4.11 -8.60
N HIS A 21 18.01 -4.20 -7.58
CA HIS A 21 19.44 -3.92 -7.69
C HIS A 21 20.26 -4.71 -6.65
N ASP A 22 21.54 -4.95 -6.95
CA ASP A 22 22.42 -5.82 -6.14
C ASP A 22 22.52 -5.42 -4.66
N LYS A 23 22.37 -4.14 -4.34
CA LYS A 23 22.50 -3.59 -2.99
C LYS A 23 21.19 -3.57 -2.18
N GLU A 24 20.09 -4.06 -2.74
CA GLU A 24 18.80 -4.10 -2.03
C GLU A 24 18.89 -5.09 -0.87
N SER A 25 18.37 -4.71 0.29
CA SER A 25 18.33 -5.61 1.44
C SER A 25 17.20 -6.63 1.25
N TYR A 26 17.36 -7.83 1.82
CA TYR A 26 16.24 -8.78 1.83
C TYR A 26 15.10 -8.31 2.73
N GLU A 27 15.38 -7.45 3.72
CA GLU A 27 14.34 -6.90 4.59
C GLU A 27 13.42 -5.98 3.79
N ASP A 28 13.97 -5.03 3.02
CA ASP A 28 13.19 -4.12 2.18
C ASP A 28 12.37 -4.91 1.14
N LEU A 29 13.01 -5.83 0.43
CA LEU A 29 12.34 -6.71 -0.53
C LEU A 29 11.17 -7.50 0.11
N ILE A 30 11.37 -8.04 1.32
CA ILE A 30 10.32 -8.82 2.01
C ILE A 30 9.19 -7.89 2.46
N TRP A 31 9.48 -6.68 2.92
CA TRP A 31 8.46 -5.70 3.28
C TRP A 31 7.61 -5.28 2.09
N ASP A 32 8.24 -4.97 0.95
CA ASP A 32 7.53 -4.63 -0.29
C ASP A 32 6.61 -5.78 -0.74
N LEU A 33 7.07 -7.03 -0.64
CA LEU A 33 6.25 -8.20 -0.96
C LEU A 33 5.09 -8.42 0.01
N LEU A 34 5.22 -7.96 1.26
CA LEU A 34 4.16 -8.05 2.27
C LEU A 34 3.18 -6.88 2.17
N GLU A 35 3.57 -5.74 1.60
CA GLU A 35 2.77 -4.51 1.53
C GLU A 35 1.38 -4.79 0.95
N ASP A 36 1.28 -5.47 -0.20
CA ASP A 36 -0.01 -5.83 -0.83
C ASP A 36 -0.93 -6.63 0.10
N THR A 37 -0.35 -7.53 0.91
CA THR A 37 -1.12 -8.36 1.86
C THR A 37 -1.54 -7.59 3.11
N MET A 38 -0.78 -6.54 3.46
CA MET A 38 -1.06 -5.64 4.57
C MET A 38 -2.03 -4.52 4.17
N GLU A 39 -2.01 -4.08 2.91
CA GLU A 39 -2.92 -3.07 2.37
C GLU A 39 -4.37 -3.55 2.44
N LEU A 40 -4.61 -4.86 2.35
CA LEU A 40 -5.92 -5.48 2.61
C LEU A 40 -6.20 -5.74 4.10
N SER A 41 -5.77 -4.83 4.97
CA SER A 41 -6.18 -4.84 6.38
C SER A 41 -7.70 -4.87 6.52
N ASP A 42 -8.20 -5.40 7.63
CA ASP A 42 -9.65 -5.39 7.91
C ASP A 42 -10.22 -3.97 7.90
N GLU A 43 -9.41 -2.97 8.27
CA GLU A 43 -9.77 -1.57 8.18
C GLU A 43 -9.93 -1.11 6.73
N THR A 44 -8.99 -1.44 5.84
CA THR A 44 -9.08 -1.11 4.41
C THR A 44 -10.31 -1.74 3.78
N LYS A 45 -10.60 -3.01 4.09
CA LYS A 45 -11.81 -3.69 3.60
C LYS A 45 -13.09 -3.01 4.07
N ARG A 46 -13.14 -2.54 5.33
CA ARG A 46 -14.26 -1.76 5.86
C ARG A 46 -14.39 -0.41 5.14
N ASN A 47 -13.29 0.28 4.90
CA ASN A 47 -13.27 1.56 4.19
C ASN A 47 -13.77 1.41 2.74
N ILE A 48 -13.40 0.32 2.06
CA ILE A 48 -13.91 -0.01 0.73
C ILE A 48 -15.42 -0.26 0.79
N ALA A 49 -15.90 -1.09 1.71
CA ALA A 49 -17.33 -1.38 1.85
C ALA A 49 -18.15 -0.12 2.17
N GLN A 50 -17.64 0.76 3.02
CA GLN A 50 -18.28 2.05 3.33
C GLN A 50 -18.31 2.95 2.08
N SER A 51 -17.22 3.00 1.32
CA SER A 51 -17.15 3.79 0.09
C SER A 51 -18.14 3.30 -0.97
N GLU A 52 -18.31 1.97 -1.12
CA GLU A 52 -19.33 1.40 -2.00
C GLU A 52 -20.75 1.79 -1.58
N GLU A 53 -21.04 1.80 -0.28
CA GLU A 53 -22.32 2.26 0.25
C GLU A 53 -22.55 3.75 -0.01
N ASP A 54 -21.51 4.57 0.21
CA ASP A 54 -21.55 6.02 -0.02
C ASP A 54 -21.82 6.33 -1.49
N ILE A 55 -21.17 5.61 -2.41
CA ILE A 55 -21.41 5.72 -3.86
C ILE A 55 -22.88 5.37 -4.17
N LYS A 56 -23.38 4.25 -3.64
CA LYS A 56 -24.76 3.80 -3.87
C LYS A 56 -25.79 4.77 -3.31
N ALA A 57 -25.50 5.40 -2.18
CA ALA A 57 -26.35 6.40 -1.54
C ALA A 57 -26.22 7.81 -2.16
N GLY A 58 -25.31 8.00 -3.13
CA GLY A 58 -25.04 9.30 -3.74
C GLY A 58 -24.29 10.28 -2.85
N ARG A 59 -23.63 9.81 -1.77
CA ARG A 59 -22.76 10.60 -0.89
C ARG A 59 -21.38 10.81 -1.51
N VAL A 60 -21.37 11.31 -2.75
CA VAL A 60 -20.15 11.56 -3.51
C VAL A 60 -19.95 13.06 -3.71
N HIS A 61 -18.70 13.48 -3.75
CA HIS A 61 -18.32 14.85 -4.02
C HIS A 61 -17.43 14.90 -5.27
N SER A 62 -17.65 15.89 -6.10
CA SER A 62 -16.74 16.21 -7.19
C SER A 62 -15.42 16.73 -6.66
N PHE A 63 -14.36 16.58 -7.46
CA PHE A 63 -13.03 17.03 -7.07
C PHE A 63 -12.98 18.54 -6.71
N GLU A 64 -13.71 19.38 -7.45
CA GLU A 64 -13.77 20.82 -7.17
C GLU A 64 -14.52 21.12 -5.85
N GLU A 65 -15.58 20.39 -5.53
CA GLU A 65 -16.28 20.52 -4.24
C GLU A 65 -15.36 20.11 -3.07
N VAL A 66 -14.67 18.98 -3.19
CA VAL A 66 -13.71 18.51 -2.18
C VAL A 66 -12.60 19.55 -1.96
N LYS A 67 -12.06 20.11 -3.03
CA LYS A 67 -11.02 21.15 -2.98
C LYS A 67 -11.47 22.40 -2.24
N GLN A 68 -12.74 22.81 -2.42
CA GLN A 68 -13.34 23.91 -1.68
C GLN A 68 -13.55 23.56 -0.19
N MET A 69 -14.10 22.37 0.10
CA MET A 69 -14.32 21.90 1.48
C MET A 69 -13.03 21.83 2.30
N LEU A 70 -11.98 21.27 1.70
CA LEU A 70 -10.67 21.08 2.33
C LEU A 70 -9.76 22.32 2.22
N ARG A 71 -10.25 23.41 1.61
CA ARG A 71 -9.50 24.65 1.39
C ARG A 71 -8.13 24.42 0.73
N MET A 72 -8.07 23.44 -0.17
CA MET A 72 -6.84 23.07 -0.86
C MET A 72 -6.46 24.19 -1.84
N ARG A 73 -5.38 24.91 -1.53
CA ARG A 73 -4.80 25.90 -2.44
C ARG A 73 -3.82 25.21 -3.38
N HIS A 74 -3.84 25.64 -4.64
CA HIS A 74 -2.90 25.20 -5.66
C HIS A 74 -1.49 25.59 -5.22
N VAL A 75 -0.67 24.62 -4.83
CA VAL A 75 0.75 24.85 -4.58
C VAL A 75 1.44 24.85 -5.94
N ARG A 76 1.65 26.05 -6.53
CA ARG A 76 2.57 26.17 -7.66
C ARG A 76 3.98 25.92 -7.12
N ARG A 77 4.59 24.82 -7.54
CA ARG A 77 6.03 24.60 -7.40
C ARG A 77 6.81 25.60 -8.26
#